data_AF-A0A2X2YA96-F1
#
_entry.id   AF-A0A2X2YA96-F1
#
_cell.length_a   1.000
_cell.length_b   1.000
_cell.length_c   1.000
_cell.angle_alpha   90.00
_cell.angle_beta   90.00
_cell.angle_gamma   90.00
#
_symmetry.space_group_name_H-M   'P 1'
#
loop_
_entity.id
_entity.type
_entity.pdbx_description
1 polymer ?
#
loop_
_entity_poly.entity_id
_entity_poly.type
_entity_poly.pdbx_seq_one_letter_code
_entity_poly.pdbx_strand_id
1 'polypeptide(L)' 'MKVNTVEQFKVLQFLEENLEIELFKLELLDRYSIQVTDSVGNKMIFKWVGKKETWDE' A
#
# COMPACT_ATOMS: atom_id res chain seq x y z
N MET A 1 0.31 -7.59 7.30
CA MET A 1 1.27 -8.00 6.24
C MET A 1 2.68 -8.06 6.83
N LYS A 2 3.53 -9.02 6.44
CA LYS A 2 4.95 -9.04 6.84
C LYS A 2 5.79 -8.41 5.72
N VAL A 3 6.52 -7.34 6.02
CA VAL A 3 7.39 -6.63 5.07
C VAL A 3 8.80 -7.21 5.08
N ASN A 4 9.48 -7.18 3.93
CA ASN A 4 10.81 -7.77 3.74
C ASN A 4 11.93 -6.74 3.52
N THR A 5 11.59 -5.47 3.26
CA THR A 5 12.57 -4.38 3.09
C THR A 5 12.17 -3.12 3.86
N VAL A 6 13.14 -2.25 4.10
CA VAL A 6 12.92 -0.95 4.76
C VAL A 6 11.98 -0.06 3.93
N GLU A 7 12.05 -0.13 2.61
CA GLU A 7 11.14 0.60 1.72
C GLU A 7 9.70 0.12 1.88
N GLN A 8 9.48 -1.19 1.93
CA GLN A 8 8.15 -1.76 2.16
C GLN A 8 7.59 -1.38 3.55
N PHE A 9 8.46 -1.32 4.57
CA PHE A 9 8.07 -0.85 5.90
C PHE A 9 7.61 0.62 5.87
N LYS A 10 8.36 1.50 5.19
CA LYS A 10 7.99 2.92 5.06
C LYS A 10 6.67 3.10 4.33
N VAL A 11 6.44 2.31 3.28
CA VAL A 11 5.17 2.32 2.56
C VAL A 11 4.03 1.87 3.46
N LEU A 12 4.20 0.78 4.20
CA LEU A 12 3.18 0.31 5.15
C LEU A 12 2.86 1.37 6.21
N GLN A 13 3.89 1.98 6.81
CA GLN A 13 3.73 3.04 7.80
C GLN A 13 2.98 4.25 7.22
N PHE A 14 3.30 4.66 5.98
CA PHE A 14 2.56 5.73 5.30
C PHE A 14 1.08 5.37 5.14
N LEU A 15 0.77 4.15 4.73
CA LEU A 15 -0.64 3.72 4.60
C LEU A 15 -1.32 3.69 5.98
N GLU A 16 -0.67 3.18 7.02
CA GLU A 16 -1.20 3.16 8.39
C GLU A 16 -1.47 4.56 8.97
N GLU A 17 -0.63 5.54 8.65
CA GLU A 17 -0.78 6.92 9.12
C GLU A 17 -1.83 7.71 8.34
N ASN A 18 -2.04 7.40 7.06
CA ASN A 18 -2.90 8.19 6.16
C ASN A 18 -4.24 7.54 5.83
N LEU A 19 -4.37 6.23 6.05
CA LEU A 19 -5.57 5.46 5.75
C LEU A 19 -5.99 4.64 6.97
N GLU A 20 -7.30 4.45 7.13
CA GLU A 20 -7.85 3.48 8.07
C GLU A 20 -7.62 2.06 7.53
N ILE A 21 -6.36 1.58 7.56
CA ILE A 21 -5.93 0.31 6.96
C ILE A 21 -6.70 -0.91 7.47
N GLU A 22 -7.33 -0.82 8.65
CA GLU A 22 -8.21 -1.87 9.20
C GLU A 22 -9.44 -2.12 8.31
N LEU A 23 -9.82 -1.14 7.49
CA LEU A 23 -10.92 -1.24 6.52
C LEU A 23 -10.47 -1.78 5.16
N PHE A 24 -9.17 -1.98 4.95
CA PHE A 24 -8.60 -2.38 3.66
C PHE A 24 -7.80 -3.67 3.75
N LYS A 25 -7.87 -4.47 2.69
CA LYS A 25 -6.96 -5.58 2.48
C LYS A 25 -5.75 -5.08 1.70
N LEU A 26 -4.57 -5.18 2.30
CA LEU A 26 -3.30 -4.80 1.68
C LEU A 26 -2.53 -6.03 1.19
N GLU A 27 -2.18 -6.04 -0.10
CA GLU A 27 -1.38 -7.09 -0.74
C GLU A 27 -0.13 -6.46 -1.38
N LEU A 28 1.05 -6.87 -0.93
CA LEU A 28 2.31 -6.45 -1.54
C LEU A 28 2.44 -7.07 -2.95
N LEU A 29 2.54 -6.23 -3.97
CA LEU A 29 2.77 -6.70 -5.34
C LEU A 29 4.27 -6.80 -5.64
N ASP A 30 5.05 -5.78 -5.27
CA ASP A 30 6.48 -5.74 -5.47
C ASP A 30 7.20 -4.90 -4.39
N ARG A 31 8.44 -4.45 -4.62
CA ARG A 31 9.20 -3.65 -3.65
C ARG A 31 8.56 -2.29 -3.34
N TYR A 32 7.85 -1.71 -4.30
CA TYR A 32 7.34 -0.34 -4.28
C TYR A 32 5.83 -0.25 -4.49
N SER A 33 5.16 -1.36 -4.83
CA SER A 33 3.73 -1.39 -5.16
C SER A 33 2.93 -2.23 -4.16
N ILE A 34 1.78 -1.71 -3.74
CA ILE A 34 0.79 -2.38 -2.89
C ILE A 34 -0.58 -2.30 -3.55
N GLN A 35 -1.27 -3.43 -3.65
CA GLN A 35 -2.68 -3.47 -3.98
C GLN A 35 -3.48 -3.22 -2.71
N VAL A 36 -4.32 -2.20 -2.75
CA VAL A 36 -5.29 -1.86 -1.71
C VAL A 36 -6.65 -2.32 -2.20
N THR A 37 -7.32 -3.17 -1.42
CA THR A 37 -8.69 -3.60 -1.72
C THR A 37 -9.62 -3.11 -0.62
N ASP A 38 -10.69 -2.41 -0.97
CA ASP A 38 -11.69 -1.94 -0.02
C ASP A 38 -12.66 -3.07 0.40
N SER A 39 -13.57 -2.75 1.33
CA SER A 39 -14.58 -3.67 1.85
C SER A 39 -15.62 -4.10 0.81
N VAL A 40 -15.77 -3.36 -0.28
CA VAL A 40 -16.69 -3.63 -1.39
C VAL A 40 -16.01 -4.41 -2.53
N GLY A 41 -14.70 -4.60 -2.45
CA GLY A 41 -13.89 -5.34 -3.41
C GLY A 41 -13.24 -4.49 -4.50
N ASN A 42 -13.36 -3.16 -4.46
CA ASN A 42 -12.66 -2.28 -5.39
C ASN A 42 -11.16 -2.31 -5.08
N LYS A 43 -10.35 -2.23 -6.14
CA LYS A 43 -8.90 -2.35 -6.06
C LYS A 43 -8.25 -1.10 -6.61
N MET A 44 -7.18 -0.69 -5.95
CA MET A 44 -6.24 0.30 -6.46
C MET A 44 -4.82 -0.15 -6.17
N ILE A 45 -3.88 0.28 -7.00
CA ILE A 45 -2.47 0.05 -6.81
C ILE A 45 -1.82 1.33 -6.30
N PHE A 46 -1.36 1.29 -5.07
CA PHE A 46 -0.45 2.28 -4.52
C PHE A 46 0.97 2.00 -4.98
N LYS A 47 1.68 3.02 -5.48
CA LYS A 47 3.09 2.92 -5.84
C LYS A 47 3.90 4.03 -5.19
N TRP A 48 5.08 3.67 -4.67
CA TRP A 48 6.04 4.59 -4.08
C TRP A 48 7.26 4.78 -5.00
N VAL A 49 7.24 5.83 -5.83
CA VAL A 49 8.30 6.11 -6.80
C VAL A 49 9.11 7.30 -6.35
N GLY A 50 10.37 7.08 -5.95
CA GLY A 50 11.33 8.17 -5.74
C GLY A 50 10.92 9.24 -4.71
N LYS A 51 10.18 8.85 -3.66
CA LYS A 51 9.56 9.71 -2.61
C LYS A 51 8.24 10.37 -3.00
N LYS A 52 7.55 9.87 -4.01
CA LYS A 52 6.20 10.31 -4.38
C LYS A 52 5.25 9.11 -4.41
N GLU A 53 4.08 9.27 -3.80
CA GLU A 53 2.96 8.36 -3.95
C GLU A 53 2.23 8.58 -5.28
N THR A 54 1.83 7.47 -5.89
CA THR A 54 0.98 7.43 -7.08
C THR A 54 -0.06 6.33 -6.91
N TRP A 55 -1.25 6.55 -7.47
CA TRP A 55 -2.39 5.66 -7.37
C TRP A 55 -2.88 5.34 -8.79
N ASP A 56 -2.94 4.05 -9.11
CA ASP A 56 -3.45 3.55 -10.39
C ASP A 56 -4.63 2.59 -10.13
N GLU A 57 -5.60 2.54 -11.04
CA GLU A 57 -6.68 1.54 -11.05
C GLU A 57 -6.19 0.18 -11.59
#